data_AF-A0A933IZ97-F1
#
_entry.id   AF-A0A933IZ97-F1
#
_cell.length_a   1.000
_cell.length_b   1.000
_cell.length_c   1.000
_cell.angle_alpha   90.00
_cell.angle_beta   90.00
_cell.angle_gamma   90.00
#
_symmetry.space_group_name_H-M   'P 1'
#
loop_
_entity.id
_entity.type
_entity.pdbx_description
1 polymer ?
#
loop_
_entity_poly.entity_id
_entity_poly.type
_entity_poly.pdbx_seq_one_letter_code
_entity_poly.pdbx_strand_id
1 'polypeptide(L)'
;MAIAAGGALLAGGASYLLWPSQMFQGSTSIYWTAALANLRFLQLTNLFFAAWALCTLGVIVAFAERIRTGDRLLARWVNILAIIGMSVGMASLLLTLHVTTDRAVMINGMYAGTPVAQILGYAGGASIDPNNEITFGFLGLWLLFVNWQALKQSEFPRLLAGLGLVAGILSWLFVAGNLLWVGSLAMIGKVGAVTVGPIWFIWLGIVLSREPAAESASTGADAPAVAKPSLGV
;
A
#
# COMPACT_ATOMS: atom_id res chain seq x y z
N MET A 1 -1.37 -5.34 -11.42
CA MET A 1 -1.40 -5.08 -9.96
C MET A 1 -0.80 -3.73 -9.57
N ALA A 2 0.39 -3.34 -10.05
CA ALA A 2 1.01 -2.07 -9.65
C ALA A 2 0.20 -0.80 -10.01
N ILE A 3 -0.34 -0.70 -11.23
CA ILE A 3 -1.21 0.44 -11.61
C ILE A 3 -2.45 0.50 -10.72
N ALA A 4 -3.07 -0.64 -10.43
CA ALA A 4 -4.23 -0.73 -9.54
C ALA A 4 -3.87 -0.32 -8.09
N ALA A 5 -2.70 -0.71 -7.60
CA ALA A 5 -2.20 -0.26 -6.29
C ALA A 5 -2.07 1.26 -6.25
N GLY A 6 -1.45 1.86 -7.27
CA GLY A 6 -1.30 3.32 -7.33
C GLY A 6 -2.63 4.06 -7.44
N GLY A 7 -3.57 3.56 -8.25
CA GLY A 7 -4.91 4.13 -8.36
C GLY A 7 -5.71 4.03 -7.05
N ALA A 8 -5.66 2.88 -6.38
CA ALA A 8 -6.32 2.68 -5.09
C ALA A 8 -5.72 3.58 -4.00
N LEU A 9 -4.39 3.71 -3.95
CA LEU A 9 -3.71 4.62 -3.01
C LEU A 9 -4.09 6.07 -3.26
N LEU A 10 -4.15 6.49 -4.52
CA LEU A 10 -4.54 7.84 -4.90
C LEU A 10 -6.01 8.13 -4.53
N ALA A 11 -6.92 7.20 -4.77
CA ALA A 11 -8.33 7.33 -4.38
C ALA A 11 -8.50 7.37 -2.85
N GLY A 12 -7.80 6.49 -2.12
CA GLY A 12 -7.77 6.50 -0.66
C GLY A 12 -7.20 7.81 -0.10
N GLY A 13 -6.08 8.27 -0.65
CA GLY A 13 -5.44 9.52 -0.28
C GLY A 13 -6.28 10.76 -0.59
N ALA A 14 -6.85 10.84 -1.79
CA ALA A 14 -7.73 11.95 -2.18
C ALA A 14 -8.98 11.99 -1.30
N SER A 15 -9.59 10.83 -1.03
CA SER A 15 -10.74 10.79 -0.12
C SER A 15 -10.34 11.26 1.28
N TYR A 16 -9.23 10.78 1.83
CA TYR A 16 -8.72 11.23 3.13
C TYR A 16 -8.48 12.75 3.20
N LEU A 17 -7.91 13.35 2.16
CA LEU A 17 -7.68 14.80 2.09
C LEU A 17 -8.97 15.61 1.95
N LEU A 18 -10.03 15.01 1.41
CA LEU A 18 -11.36 15.61 1.27
C LEU A 18 -12.24 15.37 2.51
N TRP A 19 -11.71 14.79 3.60
CA TRP A 19 -12.47 14.66 4.84
C TRP A 19 -12.92 16.02 5.38
N PRO A 20 -14.13 16.08 5.99
CA PRO A 20 -14.57 17.27 6.69
C PRO A 20 -13.51 17.70 7.71
N SER A 21 -13.20 18.99 7.74
CA SER A 21 -12.19 19.57 8.65
C SER A 21 -12.44 19.21 10.12
N GLN A 22 -13.69 18.97 10.48
CA GLN A 22 -14.16 18.52 11.80
C GLN A 22 -13.53 17.17 12.22
N MET A 23 -13.20 16.28 11.29
CA MET A 23 -12.50 15.02 11.60
C MET A 23 -11.05 15.24 12.05
N PHE A 24 -10.49 16.43 11.83
CA PHE A 24 -9.15 16.80 12.26
C PHE A 24 -9.14 17.68 13.52
N GLN A 25 -10.31 18.09 14.03
CA GLN A 25 -10.44 19.00 15.17
C GLN A 25 -10.66 18.24 16.50
N GLY A 26 -9.55 17.95 17.18
CA GLY A 26 -9.33 18.11 18.63
C GLY A 26 -10.11 17.27 19.65
N SER A 27 -11.30 16.73 19.36
CA SER A 27 -12.03 15.89 20.32
C SER A 27 -12.59 14.62 19.69
N THR A 28 -12.41 13.51 20.40
CA THR A 28 -12.92 12.19 20.04
C THR A 28 -14.42 12.21 19.73
N SER A 29 -15.20 12.99 20.48
CA SER A 29 -16.63 13.15 20.24
C SER A 29 -16.92 13.78 18.88
N ILE A 30 -16.25 14.89 18.53
CA ILE A 30 -16.45 15.59 17.25
C ILE A 30 -16.10 14.67 16.08
N TYR A 31 -15.00 13.92 16.20
CA TYR A 31 -14.60 12.93 15.19
C TYR A 31 -15.70 11.89 14.95
N TRP A 32 -16.20 11.24 16.00
CA TRP A 32 -17.19 10.17 15.84
C TRP A 32 -18.55 10.67 15.38
N THR A 33 -18.96 11.88 15.78
CA THR A 33 -20.18 12.51 15.25
C THR A 33 -20.04 12.80 13.75
N ALA A 34 -18.90 13.37 13.32
CA ALA A 34 -18.61 13.62 11.91
C ALA A 34 -18.49 12.32 11.10
N ALA A 35 -17.89 11.27 11.67
CA ALA A 35 -17.76 9.96 11.06
C ALA A 35 -19.11 9.29 10.83
N LEU A 36 -20.05 9.41 11.78
CA LEU A 36 -21.43 8.94 11.62
C LEU A 36 -22.16 9.66 10.48
N ALA A 37 -22.05 10.98 10.43
CA ALA A 37 -22.68 11.79 9.37
C ALA A 37 -22.12 11.45 7.97
N ASN A 38 -20.89 10.95 7.89
CA ASN A 38 -20.18 10.67 6.64
C ASN A 38 -19.72 9.20 6.53
N LEU A 39 -20.48 8.26 7.10
CA LEU A 39 -20.07 6.87 7.26
C LEU A 39 -19.65 6.20 5.94
N ARG A 40 -20.42 6.42 4.87
CA ARG A 40 -20.11 5.88 3.54
C ARG A 40 -18.76 6.38 3.01
N PHE A 41 -18.45 7.64 3.28
CA PHE A 41 -17.21 8.24 2.83
C PHE A 41 -16.00 7.61 3.56
N LEU A 42 -16.11 7.46 4.88
CA LEU A 42 -15.09 6.78 5.69
C LEU A 42 -14.90 5.32 5.24
N GLN A 43 -16.00 4.62 4.96
CA GLN A 43 -15.97 3.24 4.45
C GLN A 43 -15.28 3.16 3.09
N LEU A 44 -15.60 4.05 2.16
CA LEU A 44 -14.93 4.08 0.86
C LEU A 44 -13.42 4.36 1.00
N THR A 45 -13.03 5.30 1.85
CA THR A 45 -11.60 5.58 2.12
C THR A 45 -10.87 4.34 2.60
N ASN A 46 -11.40 3.64 3.61
CA ASN A 46 -10.78 2.42 4.14
C ASN A 46 -10.77 1.28 3.11
N LEU A 47 -11.80 1.16 2.27
CA LEU A 47 -11.86 0.15 1.21
C LEU A 47 -10.79 0.43 0.14
N PHE A 48 -10.57 1.68 -0.25
CA PHE A 48 -9.52 2.04 -1.18
C PHE A 48 -8.13 1.74 -0.61
N PHE A 49 -7.88 2.05 0.66
CA PHE A 49 -6.61 1.67 1.29
C PHE A 49 -6.45 0.14 1.44
N ALA A 50 -7.53 -0.60 1.72
CA ALA A 50 -7.47 -2.06 1.78
C ALA A 50 -7.17 -2.66 0.40
N ALA A 51 -7.79 -2.13 -0.65
CA ALA A 51 -7.52 -2.51 -2.03
C ALA A 51 -6.08 -2.18 -2.45
N TRP A 52 -5.56 -1.02 -2.03
CA TRP A 52 -4.16 -0.67 -2.21
C TRP A 52 -3.23 -1.69 -1.55
N ALA A 53 -3.51 -2.06 -0.30
CA ALA A 53 -2.70 -3.02 0.44
C ALA A 53 -2.68 -4.40 -0.25
N LEU A 54 -3.85 -4.88 -0.66
CA LEU A 54 -4.00 -6.11 -1.43
C LEU A 54 -3.22 -6.07 -2.77
N CYS A 55 -3.37 -4.99 -3.54
CA CYS A 55 -2.66 -4.85 -4.81
C CYS A 55 -1.14 -4.78 -4.59
N THR A 56 -0.69 -4.14 -3.52
CA THR A 56 0.72 -4.03 -3.15
C THR A 56 1.33 -5.38 -2.80
N LEU A 57 0.59 -6.29 -2.14
CA LEU A 57 1.04 -7.68 -1.96
C LEU A 57 1.38 -8.34 -3.30
N GLY A 58 0.52 -8.18 -4.30
CA GLY A 58 0.79 -8.66 -5.66
C GLY A 58 2.02 -8.02 -6.30
N VAL A 59 2.27 -6.73 -6.02
CA VAL A 59 3.51 -6.05 -6.47
C VAL A 59 4.73 -6.64 -5.79
N ILE A 60 4.71 -6.85 -4.47
CA ILE A 60 5.84 -7.39 -3.71
C ILE A 60 6.24 -8.77 -4.26
N VAL A 61 5.26 -9.65 -4.49
CA VAL A 61 5.51 -10.99 -5.07
C VAL A 61 6.11 -10.88 -6.47
N ALA A 62 5.52 -10.08 -7.36
CA ALA A 62 6.03 -9.90 -8.71
C ALA A 62 7.44 -9.28 -8.75
N PHE A 63 7.76 -8.37 -7.81
CA PHE A 63 9.08 -7.76 -7.71
C PHE A 63 10.13 -8.78 -7.23
N ALA A 64 9.76 -9.66 -6.30
CA ALA A 64 10.65 -10.68 -5.75
C ALA A 64 11.14 -11.68 -6.82
N GLU A 65 10.33 -11.94 -7.84
CA GLU A 65 10.69 -12.80 -8.98
C GLU A 65 11.67 -12.12 -9.95
N ARG A 66 11.67 -10.78 -9.97
CA ARG A 66 12.35 -9.99 -10.99
C ARG A 66 13.74 -9.48 -10.58
N ILE A 67 13.93 -9.04 -9.32
CA ILE A 67 15.27 -8.57 -8.91
C ILE A 67 16.19 -9.77 -8.70
N ARG A 68 17.29 -9.80 -9.45
CA ARG A 68 18.41 -10.71 -9.20
C ARG A 68 19.34 -10.14 -8.12
N THR A 69 18.93 -10.18 -6.85
CA THR A 69 19.81 -9.67 -5.79
C THR A 69 21.04 -10.55 -5.59
N GLY A 70 22.21 -9.93 -5.39
CA GLY A 70 23.44 -10.63 -5.00
C GLY A 70 23.31 -11.30 -3.62
N ASP A 71 22.60 -10.65 -2.69
CA ASP A 71 22.20 -11.23 -1.40
C ASP A 71 20.75 -11.72 -1.49
N ARG A 72 20.59 -13.04 -1.68
CA ARG A 72 19.28 -13.70 -1.77
C ARG A 72 18.59 -13.84 -0.41
N LEU A 73 19.34 -13.87 0.69
CA LEU A 73 18.77 -14.09 2.02
C LEU A 73 18.12 -12.80 2.54
N LEU A 74 18.84 -11.68 2.48
CA LEU A 74 18.31 -10.40 2.93
C LEU A 74 17.08 -9.98 2.10
N ALA A 75 17.13 -10.20 0.77
CA ALA A 75 15.99 -9.91 -0.10
C ALA A 75 14.73 -10.73 0.26
N ARG A 76 14.90 -12.02 0.62
CA ARG A 76 13.78 -12.86 1.09
C ARG A 76 13.17 -12.33 2.38
N TRP A 77 14.00 -11.99 3.36
CA TRP A 77 13.51 -11.44 4.64
C TRP A 77 12.76 -10.13 4.45
N VAL A 78 13.32 -9.21 3.66
CA VAL A 78 12.68 -7.92 3.40
C VAL A 78 11.34 -8.09 2.67
N ASN A 79 11.24 -9.03 1.72
CA ASN A 79 9.96 -9.36 1.07
C ASN A 79 8.94 -9.97 2.05
N ILE A 80 9.36 -10.89 2.92
CA ILE A 80 8.48 -11.48 3.94
C ILE A 80 7.95 -10.39 4.88
N LEU A 81 8.81 -9.50 5.37
CA LEU A 81 8.41 -8.38 6.21
C LEU A 81 7.40 -7.49 5.50
N ALA A 82 7.63 -7.16 4.23
CA ALA A 82 6.70 -6.38 3.43
C ALA A 82 5.32 -7.06 3.31
N ILE A 83 5.30 -8.37 3.06
CA ILE A 83 4.06 -9.16 2.99
C ILE A 83 3.32 -9.13 4.33
N ILE A 84 4.02 -9.30 5.44
CA ILE A 84 3.44 -9.20 6.79
C ILE A 84 2.85 -7.81 7.01
N GLY A 85 3.62 -6.76 6.71
CA GLY A 85 3.19 -5.37 6.89
C GLY A 85 1.92 -5.05 6.10
N MET A 86 1.90 -5.39 4.81
CA MET A 86 0.72 -5.15 3.97
C MET A 86 -0.49 -5.99 4.36
N SER A 87 -0.27 -7.23 4.84
CA SER A 87 -1.36 -8.09 5.32
C SER A 87 -1.97 -7.54 6.62
N VAL A 88 -1.13 -7.09 7.56
CA VAL A 88 -1.57 -6.46 8.81
C VAL A 88 -2.32 -5.16 8.53
N GLY A 89 -1.81 -4.32 7.63
CA GLY A 89 -2.49 -3.09 7.21
C GLY A 89 -3.85 -3.36 6.58
N MET A 90 -3.92 -4.32 5.65
CA MET A 90 -5.18 -4.73 5.02
C MET A 90 -6.19 -5.23 6.05
N ALA A 91 -5.78 -6.15 6.94
CA ALA A 91 -6.65 -6.69 7.98
C ALA A 91 -7.15 -5.59 8.94
N SER A 92 -6.27 -4.66 9.31
CA SER A 92 -6.62 -3.51 10.16
C SER A 92 -7.66 -2.60 9.51
N LEU A 93 -7.53 -2.33 8.22
CA LEU A 93 -8.47 -1.51 7.46
C LEU A 93 -9.83 -2.21 7.29
N LEU A 94 -9.85 -3.51 7.03
CA LEU A 94 -11.07 -4.31 6.94
C LEU A 94 -11.77 -4.44 8.29
N LEU A 95 -11.02 -4.59 9.38
CA LEU A 95 -11.58 -4.65 10.72
C LEU A 95 -12.15 -3.29 11.14
N THR A 96 -11.44 -2.20 10.80
CA THR A 96 -11.94 -0.83 10.98
C THR A 96 -13.24 -0.63 10.21
N LEU A 97 -13.35 -1.10 8.96
CA LEU A 97 -14.58 -1.02 8.18
C LEU A 97 -15.79 -1.63 8.88
N HIS A 98 -15.60 -2.81 9.47
CA HIS A 98 -16.67 -3.54 10.15
C HIS A 98 -17.06 -2.85 11.47
N VAL A 99 -16.07 -2.44 12.26
CA VAL A 99 -16.29 -1.98 13.64
C VAL A 99 -16.68 -0.49 13.72
N THR A 100 -16.37 0.32 12.70
CA THR A 100 -16.61 1.77 12.74
C THR A 100 -18.08 2.11 12.95
N THR A 101 -18.99 1.45 12.22
CA THR A 101 -20.44 1.74 12.30
C THR A 101 -20.97 1.53 13.72
N ASP A 102 -20.70 0.35 14.28
CA ASP A 102 -21.16 -0.02 15.62
C ASP A 102 -20.57 0.90 16.69
N ARG A 103 -19.27 1.22 16.57
CA ARG A 103 -18.62 2.15 17.49
C ARG A 103 -19.20 3.55 17.42
N ALA A 104 -19.44 4.07 16.22
CA ALA A 104 -19.96 5.41 16.07
C ALA A 104 -21.35 5.51 16.71
N VAL A 105 -22.21 4.51 16.52
CA VAL A 105 -23.53 4.39 17.18
C VAL A 105 -23.39 4.29 18.70
N MET A 106 -22.50 3.44 19.23
CA MET A 106 -22.30 3.32 20.68
C MET A 106 -21.82 4.63 21.31
N ILE A 107 -20.83 5.29 20.70
CA ILE A 107 -20.22 6.51 21.23
C ILE A 107 -21.21 7.68 21.22
N ASN A 108 -21.99 7.84 20.15
CA ASN A 108 -22.94 8.97 20.04
C ASN A 108 -24.30 8.67 20.68
N GLY A 109 -24.73 7.41 20.73
CA GLY A 109 -26.05 7.03 21.25
C GLY A 109 -26.06 6.69 22.74
N MET A 110 -25.07 5.93 23.22
CA MET A 110 -25.12 5.34 24.57
C MET A 110 -24.17 6.00 25.55
N TYR A 111 -23.02 6.49 25.08
CA TYR A 111 -21.94 6.95 25.95
C TYR A 111 -21.57 8.43 25.77
N ALA A 112 -22.37 9.20 25.02
CA ALA A 112 -22.08 10.60 24.72
C ALA A 112 -21.79 11.42 26.00
N GLY A 113 -20.68 12.16 25.99
CA GLY A 113 -20.25 12.98 27.13
C GLY A 113 -19.64 12.22 28.32
N THR A 114 -19.54 10.88 28.25
CA THR A 114 -18.95 10.07 29.33
C THR A 114 -17.44 9.80 29.10
N PRO A 115 -16.68 9.50 30.16
CA PRO A 115 -15.30 9.01 30.02
C PRO A 115 -15.20 7.72 29.18
N VAL A 116 -16.24 6.88 29.19
CA VAL A 116 -16.29 5.65 28.38
C VAL A 116 -16.27 5.96 26.89
N ALA A 117 -16.98 7.01 26.44
CA ALA A 117 -16.90 7.45 25.03
C ALA A 117 -15.51 7.94 24.63
N GLN A 118 -14.79 8.61 25.54
CA GLN A 118 -13.40 9.00 25.29
C GLN A 118 -12.51 7.78 25.15
N ILE A 119 -12.61 6.81 26.08
CA ILE A 119 -11.84 5.56 26.03
C ILE A 119 -12.17 4.79 24.76
N LEU A 120 -13.44 4.56 24.42
CA LEU A 120 -13.84 3.82 23.21
C LEU A 120 -13.37 4.47 21.91
N GLY A 121 -13.29 5.80 21.91
CA GLY A 121 -12.83 6.52 20.73
C GLY A 121 -11.31 6.74 20.66
N TYR A 122 -10.57 6.70 21.78
CA TYR A 122 -9.10 6.68 21.82
C TYR A 122 -8.51 5.28 21.72
N ALA A 123 -9.22 4.25 22.17
CA ALA A 123 -8.85 2.84 22.06
C ALA A 123 -9.01 2.34 20.61
N GLY A 124 -8.41 3.10 19.68
CA GLY A 124 -8.16 2.86 18.26
C GLY A 124 -9.02 1.78 17.65
N GLY A 125 -9.96 2.19 16.77
CA GLY A 125 -10.81 1.31 15.97
C GLY A 125 -10.09 0.01 15.67
N ALA A 126 -10.65 -1.11 16.16
CA ALA A 126 -10.06 -2.45 16.17
C ALA A 126 -9.03 -2.63 15.04
N SER A 127 -7.79 -2.25 15.31
CA SER A 127 -6.72 -2.17 14.33
C SER A 127 -5.59 -2.95 14.94
N ILE A 128 -5.05 -3.88 14.16
CA ILE A 128 -3.91 -4.69 14.57
C ILE A 128 -2.64 -3.82 14.62
N ASP A 129 -2.65 -2.71 13.88
CA ASP A 129 -1.56 -1.76 13.75
C ASP A 129 -2.09 -0.32 13.89
N PRO A 130 -2.45 0.12 15.12
CA PRO A 130 -3.23 1.35 15.36
C PRO A 130 -2.59 2.63 14.82
N ASN A 131 -1.26 2.67 14.85
CA ASN A 131 -0.45 3.81 14.41
C ASN A 131 0.25 3.52 13.06
N ASN A 132 -0.04 2.36 12.46
CA ASN A 132 0.46 1.90 11.18
C ASN A 132 2.00 1.73 11.12
N GLU A 133 2.69 1.50 12.23
CA GLU A 133 4.15 1.32 12.23
C GLU A 133 4.57 0.02 11.53
N ILE A 134 3.81 -1.06 11.71
CA ILE A 134 4.14 -2.34 11.07
C ILE A 134 3.91 -2.24 9.56
N THR A 135 2.78 -1.66 9.16
CA THR A 135 2.37 -1.49 7.76
C THR A 135 3.34 -0.61 7.01
N PHE A 136 3.56 0.63 7.47
CA PHE A 136 4.44 1.57 6.77
C PHE A 136 5.92 1.31 7.03
N GLY A 137 6.30 0.77 8.20
CA GLY A 137 7.69 0.46 8.51
C GLY A 137 8.22 -0.67 7.65
N PHE A 138 7.48 -1.78 7.54
CA PHE A 138 7.91 -2.91 6.71
C PHE A 138 7.81 -2.61 5.22
N LEU A 139 6.76 -1.92 4.77
CA LEU A 139 6.68 -1.45 3.38
C LEU A 139 7.80 -0.44 3.07
N GLY A 140 8.09 0.49 3.98
CA GLY A 140 9.15 1.48 3.83
C GLY A 140 10.52 0.83 3.71
N LEU A 141 10.83 -0.14 4.59
CA LEU A 141 12.06 -0.94 4.50
C LEU A 141 12.16 -1.67 3.16
N TRP A 142 11.05 -2.25 2.70
CA TRP A 142 10.99 -2.93 1.41
C TRP A 142 11.27 -1.98 0.24
N LEU A 143 10.59 -0.83 0.19
CA LEU A 143 10.80 0.20 -0.83
C LEU A 143 12.26 0.66 -0.86
N LEU A 144 12.86 0.93 0.30
CA LEU A 144 14.27 1.31 0.40
C LEU A 144 15.17 0.23 -0.19
N PHE A 145 14.98 -1.02 0.22
CA PHE A 145 15.84 -2.12 -0.19
C PHE A 145 15.72 -2.43 -1.70
N VAL A 146 14.51 -2.61 -2.21
CA VAL A 146 14.31 -3.02 -3.62
C VAL A 146 14.75 -1.92 -4.59
N ASN A 147 14.49 -0.66 -4.25
CA ASN A 147 14.88 0.46 -5.11
C ASN A 147 16.38 0.77 -5.01
N TRP A 148 17.01 0.54 -3.85
CA TRP A 148 18.47 0.61 -3.74
C TRP A 148 19.15 -0.44 -4.63
N GLN A 149 18.64 -1.67 -4.63
CA GLN A 149 19.17 -2.73 -5.50
C GLN A 149 18.90 -2.43 -6.98
N ALA A 150 17.72 -1.89 -7.32
CA ALA A 150 17.39 -1.47 -8.67
C ALA A 150 18.34 -0.39 -9.22
N LEU A 151 18.79 0.56 -8.37
CA LEU A 151 19.80 1.55 -8.76
C LEU A 151 21.14 0.92 -9.13
N LYS A 152 21.54 -0.16 -8.45
CA LYS A 152 22.80 -0.85 -8.71
C LYS A 152 22.78 -1.67 -10.00
N GLN A 153 21.64 -2.27 -10.33
CA GLN A 153 21.56 -3.30 -11.36
C GLN A 153 21.12 -2.78 -12.74
N SER A 154 20.78 -1.48 -12.86
CA SER A 154 20.30 -0.85 -14.10
C SER A 154 19.07 -1.51 -14.75
N GLU A 155 18.42 -2.45 -14.05
CA GLU A 155 17.21 -3.17 -14.49
C GLU A 155 15.98 -2.24 -14.57
N PHE A 156 16.00 -1.12 -13.85
CA PHE A 156 14.92 -0.14 -13.82
C PHE A 156 15.43 1.28 -14.14
N PRO A 157 14.56 2.17 -14.65
CA PRO A 157 14.90 3.58 -14.80
C PRO A 157 15.38 4.17 -13.47
N ARG A 158 16.55 4.84 -13.46
CA ARG A 158 17.13 5.41 -12.24
C ARG A 158 16.19 6.36 -11.51
N LEU A 159 15.39 7.12 -12.25
CA LEU A 159 14.38 8.02 -11.70
C LEU A 159 13.27 7.26 -10.95
N LEU A 160 12.80 6.13 -11.49
CA LEU A 160 11.80 5.29 -10.83
C LEU A 160 12.35 4.73 -9.51
N ALA A 161 13.60 4.25 -9.53
CA ALA A 161 14.26 3.76 -8.33
C ALA A 161 14.48 4.88 -7.30
N GLY A 162 14.90 6.07 -7.74
CA GLY A 162 15.00 7.25 -6.88
C GLY A 162 13.68 7.64 -6.22
N LEU A 163 12.57 7.64 -6.97
CA LEU A 163 11.24 7.89 -6.42
C LEU A 163 10.83 6.84 -5.36
N GLY A 164 11.18 5.57 -5.59
CA GLY A 164 10.88 4.51 -4.62
C GLY A 164 11.68 4.65 -3.33
N LEU A 165 12.94 5.10 -3.41
CA LEU A 165 13.72 5.46 -2.23
C LEU A 165 13.08 6.62 -1.46
N VAL A 166 12.66 7.68 -2.17
CA VAL A 166 11.96 8.82 -1.55
C VAL A 166 10.67 8.35 -0.88
N ALA A 167 9.88 7.50 -1.53
CA ALA A 167 8.68 6.91 -0.92
C ALA A 167 9.00 6.10 0.34
N GLY A 168 10.08 5.29 0.32
CA GLY A 168 10.55 4.55 1.48
C GLY A 168 10.97 5.45 2.65
N ILE A 169 11.69 6.54 2.37
CA ILE A 169 12.07 7.55 3.38
C ILE A 169 10.83 8.20 3.98
N LEU A 170 9.86 8.60 3.16
CA LEU A 170 8.62 9.24 3.61
C LEU A 170 7.79 8.31 4.51
N SER A 171 7.73 7.01 4.17
CA SER A 171 7.12 6.00 5.05
C SER A 171 7.83 5.93 6.41
N TRP A 172 9.17 5.98 6.44
CA TRP A 172 9.92 5.99 7.70
C TRP A 172 9.80 7.30 8.47
N LEU A 173 9.66 8.46 7.81
CA LEU A 173 9.34 9.72 8.48
C LEU A 173 7.96 9.66 9.14
N PHE A 174 6.99 9.01 8.48
CA PHE A 174 5.67 8.78 9.07
C PHE A 174 5.77 7.93 10.34
N VAL A 175 6.47 6.79 10.27
CA VAL A 175 6.70 5.89 11.42
C VAL A 175 7.44 6.61 12.55
N ALA A 176 8.53 7.31 12.25
CA ALA A 176 9.30 8.04 13.24
C ALA A 176 8.48 9.17 13.89
N GLY A 177 7.67 9.87 13.12
CA GLY A 177 6.76 10.89 13.62
C GLY A 177 5.75 10.34 14.62
N ASN A 178 5.18 9.16 14.35
CA ASN A 178 4.25 8.50 15.28
C ASN A 178 4.96 7.99 16.54
N LEU A 179 6.10 7.31 16.39
CA LEU A 179 6.87 6.78 17.54
C LEU A 179 7.39 7.87 18.48
N LEU A 180 7.80 9.00 17.91
CA LEU A 180 8.34 10.15 18.67
C LEU A 180 7.25 11.16 19.05
N TRP A 181 5.99 10.91 18.69
CA TRP A 181 4.86 11.82 18.94
C TRP A 181 5.05 13.22 18.33
N VAL A 182 5.81 13.31 17.23
CA VAL A 182 6.07 14.55 16.49
C VAL A 182 5.09 14.63 15.32
N GLY A 183 3.94 15.25 15.56
CA GLY A 183 2.84 15.32 14.59
C GLY A 183 3.21 15.94 13.24
N SER A 184 4.10 16.93 13.20
CA SER A 184 4.58 17.54 11.96
C SER A 184 5.39 16.56 11.10
N LEU A 185 6.22 15.72 11.72
CA LEU A 185 7.01 14.71 11.03
C LEU A 185 6.11 13.61 10.46
N ALA A 186 5.13 13.16 11.25
CA ALA A 186 4.11 12.22 10.81
C ALA A 186 3.31 12.79 9.62
N MET A 187 2.93 14.06 9.68
CA MET A 187 2.17 14.72 8.60
C MET A 187 2.97 14.79 7.29
N ILE A 188 4.25 15.16 7.36
CA ILE A 188 5.14 15.18 6.19
C ILE A 188 5.23 13.79 5.55
N GLY A 189 5.46 12.75 6.37
CA GLY A 189 5.52 11.38 5.89
C GLY A 189 4.22 10.93 5.23
N LYS A 190 3.08 11.25 5.86
CA LYS A 190 1.74 10.90 5.34
C LYS A 190 1.44 11.56 4.00
N VAL A 191 1.59 12.89 3.91
CA VAL A 191 1.33 13.65 2.66
C VAL A 191 2.31 13.22 1.57
N GLY A 192 3.58 13.03 1.93
CA GLY A 192 4.59 12.53 1.02
C GLY A 192 4.27 11.14 0.46
N ALA A 193 3.87 10.20 1.31
CA ALA A 193 3.54 8.84 0.89
C ALA A 193 2.31 8.81 -0.03
N VAL A 194 1.28 9.61 0.26
CA VAL A 194 0.05 9.72 -0.57
C VAL A 194 0.31 10.38 -1.92
N THR A 195 1.35 11.22 -2.04
CA THR A 195 1.69 11.90 -3.30
C THR A 195 2.70 11.11 -4.13
N VAL A 196 3.82 10.71 -3.52
CA VAL A 196 4.91 10.01 -4.20
C VAL A 196 4.55 8.54 -4.46
N GLY A 197 3.85 7.89 -3.52
CA GLY A 197 3.49 6.47 -3.61
C GLY A 197 2.70 6.12 -4.88
N PRO A 198 1.58 6.80 -5.20
CA PRO A 198 0.83 6.53 -6.42
C PRO A 198 1.65 6.71 -7.69
N ILE A 199 2.44 7.78 -7.76
CA ILE A 199 3.32 8.05 -8.91
C ILE A 199 4.29 6.89 -9.11
N TRP A 200 4.91 6.41 -8.04
CA TRP A 200 5.83 5.28 -8.09
C TRP A 200 5.13 3.98 -8.53
N PHE A 201 3.99 3.63 -7.94
CA PHE A 201 3.25 2.40 -8.29
C PHE A 201 2.73 2.42 -9.74
N ILE A 202 2.20 3.55 -10.20
CA ILE A 202 1.70 3.69 -11.58
C ILE A 202 2.87 3.58 -12.56
N TRP A 203 3.97 4.30 -12.32
CA TRP A 203 5.12 4.27 -13.22
C TRP A 203 5.79 2.88 -13.22
N LEU A 204 5.93 2.24 -12.06
CA LEU A 204 6.39 0.85 -11.99
C LEU A 204 5.51 -0.06 -12.84
N GLY A 205 4.18 0.05 -12.71
CA GLY A 205 3.26 -0.73 -13.53
C GLY A 205 3.45 -0.52 -15.03
N ILE A 206 3.63 0.72 -15.47
CA ILE A 206 3.91 1.04 -16.88
C ILE A 206 5.22 0.41 -17.35
N VAL A 207 6.28 0.44 -16.52
CA VAL A 207 7.58 -0.16 -16.87
C VAL A 207 7.46 -1.68 -16.97
N LEU A 208 6.79 -2.33 -16.02
CA LEU A 208 6.58 -3.78 -16.03
C LEU A 208 5.72 -4.25 -17.22
N SER A 209 4.75 -3.44 -17.66
CA SER A 209 3.89 -3.78 -18.82
C SER A 209 4.54 -3.59 -20.19
N ARG A 210 5.70 -2.93 -20.27
CA ARG A 210 6.39 -2.64 -21.54
C ARG A 210 7.43 -3.68 -21.95
N GLU A 211 7.68 -4.70 -21.13
CA GLU A 211 8.54 -5.80 -21.56
C GLU A 211 7.81 -6.66 -22.61
N PRO A 212 8.36 -6.77 -23.83
CA PRO A 212 7.65 -7.45 -24.90
C PRO A 212 7.66 -8.97 -24.68
N ALA A 213 6.54 -9.58 -25.04
CA ALA A 213 6.40 -10.98 -25.42
C ALA A 213 7.31 -11.31 -26.64
N ALA A 214 8.62 -11.18 -26.49
CA ALA A 214 9.60 -11.43 -27.55
C ALA A 214 9.87 -12.93 -27.77
N GLU A 215 9.32 -13.80 -26.93
CA GLU A 215 9.58 -15.24 -26.95
C GLU A 215 8.44 -16.06 -27.62
N SER A 216 7.29 -15.45 -27.90
CA SER A 216 6.16 -16.13 -28.57
C SER A 216 6.16 -16.00 -30.11
N ALA A 217 7.09 -15.24 -30.69
CA ALA A 217 7.18 -15.03 -32.14
C ALA A 217 8.29 -15.86 -32.83
N SER A 218 9.27 -16.41 -32.10
CA SER A 218 10.35 -17.21 -32.70
C SER A 218 10.03 -18.72 -32.80
N THR A 219 9.06 -19.23 -32.04
CA THR A 219 8.72 -20.67 -32.03
C THR A 219 7.77 -21.10 -33.15
N GLY A 220 7.29 -20.17 -33.97
CA GLY A 220 6.35 -20.46 -35.07
C GLY A 220 6.98 -20.59 -36.47
N ALA A 221 8.27 -20.28 -36.63
CA ALA A 221 8.91 -20.20 -37.95
C ALA A 221 9.70 -21.46 -38.36
N ASP A 222 10.04 -22.35 -37.43
CA ASP A 222 10.88 -23.54 -37.67
C ASP A 222 10.14 -24.86 -37.41
N ALA A 223 8.92 -25.01 -37.93
CA ALA A 223 8.33 -26.35 -38.07
C ALA A 223 8.92 -27.02 -39.33
N PRO A 224 9.79 -28.05 -39.22
CA PRO A 224 10.34 -28.72 -40.40
C PRO A 224 9.21 -29.37 -41.19
N ALA A 225 9.21 -29.14 -42.51
CA ALA A 225 8.29 -29.75 -43.45
C ALA A 225 8.35 -31.28 -43.33
N VAL A 226 7.26 -31.88 -42.85
CA VAL A 226 7.08 -33.33 -42.81
C VAL A 226 7.12 -33.85 -44.25
N ALA A 227 8.20 -34.55 -44.60
CA ALA A 227 8.36 -35.20 -45.88
C ALA A 227 7.25 -36.25 -46.07
N LYS A 228 6.49 -36.12 -47.17
CA LYS A 228 5.49 -37.11 -47.59
C LYS A 228 6.19 -38.45 -47.90
N PRO A 229 5.69 -39.59 -47.39
CA PRO A 229 6.22 -40.88 -47.79
C PRO A 229 5.82 -41.16 -49.25
N SER A 230 6.82 -41.40 -50.10
CA SER A 230 6.63 -41.94 -51.44
C SER A 230 6.15 -43.38 -51.33
N LEU A 231 4.89 -43.62 -51.69
CA LEU A 231 4.37 -44.96 -51.94
C LEU A 231 5.03 -45.48 -53.23
N GLY A 232 6.01 -46.35 -53.06
CA GLY A 232 6.54 -47.21 -54.12
C GLY A 232 5.59 -48.38 -54.38
N VAL A 233 5.35 -48.63 -55.66
CA VAL A 233 4.64 -49.77 -56.25
C VAL A 233 5.35 -51.08 -55.93
#